data_AF-A0A956IQK5-F1
#
_entry.id   AF-A0A956IQK5-F1
#
_cell.length_a   1.000
_cell.length_b   1.000
_cell.length_c   1.000
_cell.angle_alpha   90.00
_cell.angle_beta   90.00
_cell.angle_gamma   90.00
#
_symmetry.space_group_name_H-M   'P 1'
#
loop_
_entity.id
_entity.type
_entity.pdbx_description
1 polymer ?
#
loop_
_entity_poly.entity_id
_entity_poly.type
_entity_poly.pdbx_seq_one_letter_code
_entity_poly.pdbx_strand_id
1 'polypeptide(L)'
;MSRRSKATEQGTAEDVELHYTITPRLASSLGHARWVAGRASVLGLSFYGLRALQTEIMHLRIAEMTVACAFDVTTKEVERVVAGDLLPPRRQTAMETIRTATALCEAVRLASRSKATDAETCWSYFEFAKAQAMGWAHFVGLPRGNLIDHRRKKTKPPPEIVQLYEWIDGDELVSGDPILRAATLFFGLRDFDDARAGRIARMAVVDHEMQARLDPRGLLVLRNRKLGGPFAPPPPALGTRRPQATSPATSSSSRAPSATACPTSLATSKAAKRRSNGVPG
;
A
#
# COMPACT_ATOMS: atom_id res chain seq x y z
N MET A 1 -56.91 -35.72 -34.38
CA MET A 1 -56.02 -35.50 -33.22
C MET A 1 -54.85 -34.65 -33.70
N SER A 2 -54.59 -33.47 -33.12
CA SER A 2 -53.53 -32.56 -33.59
C SER A 2 -52.37 -32.50 -32.59
N ARG A 3 -51.15 -32.78 -33.04
CA ARG A 3 -49.92 -32.62 -32.25
C ARG A 3 -49.46 -31.17 -32.34
N ARG A 4 -49.70 -30.37 -31.29
CA ARG A 4 -49.05 -29.06 -31.14
C ARG A 4 -47.65 -29.26 -30.57
N SER A 5 -46.63 -29.03 -31.40
CA SER A 5 -45.25 -28.88 -30.94
C SER A 5 -45.16 -27.70 -29.97
N LYS A 6 -44.59 -27.92 -28.78
CA LYS A 6 -44.05 -26.81 -27.98
C LYS A 6 -42.67 -26.49 -28.55
N ALA A 7 -42.50 -25.27 -29.05
CA ALA A 7 -41.18 -24.75 -29.38
C ALA A 7 -40.38 -24.45 -28.11
N THR A 8 -39.06 -24.52 -28.23
CA THR A 8 -38.07 -24.20 -27.19
C THR A 8 -37.94 -22.68 -27.00
N GLU A 9 -37.04 -22.28 -26.09
CA GLU A 9 -36.37 -20.98 -26.07
C GLU A 9 -37.24 -19.74 -25.81
N GLN A 10 -37.25 -19.32 -24.54
CA GLN A 10 -36.54 -18.10 -24.18
C GLN A 10 -35.92 -18.29 -22.80
N GLY A 11 -34.61 -18.58 -22.77
CA GLY A 11 -33.84 -18.42 -21.54
C GLY A 11 -33.70 -16.93 -21.28
N THR A 12 -34.39 -16.42 -20.27
CA THR A 12 -34.06 -15.11 -19.69
C THR A 12 -32.60 -15.17 -19.27
N ALA A 13 -31.78 -14.24 -19.78
CA ALA A 13 -30.51 -13.98 -19.12
C ALA A 13 -30.83 -13.65 -17.66
N GLU A 14 -30.26 -14.41 -16.73
CA GLU A 14 -30.33 -14.06 -15.33
C GLU A 14 -29.62 -12.71 -15.19
N ASP A 15 -30.33 -11.68 -14.71
CA ASP A 15 -29.72 -10.40 -14.35
C ASP A 15 -28.74 -10.71 -13.20
N VAL A 16 -27.47 -10.90 -13.55
CA VAL A 16 -26.40 -11.13 -12.59
C VAL A 16 -26.33 -9.88 -11.72
N GLU A 17 -26.85 -9.99 -10.50
CA GLU A 17 -26.94 -8.88 -9.55
C GLU A 17 -25.53 -8.50 -9.06
N LEU A 18 -24.84 -7.73 -9.89
CA LEU A 18 -23.49 -7.24 -9.66
C LEU A 18 -23.41 -6.63 -8.26
N HIS A 19 -22.60 -7.23 -7.39
CA HIS A 19 -22.49 -6.85 -6.00
C HIS A 19 -21.85 -5.45 -5.77
N TYR A 20 -21.61 -4.69 -6.84
CA TYR A 20 -20.95 -3.40 -6.86
C TYR A 20 -21.56 -2.48 -7.93
N THR A 21 -21.88 -1.23 -7.57
CA THR A 21 -22.26 -0.21 -8.55
C THR A 21 -21.01 0.43 -9.17
N ILE A 22 -20.73 0.15 -10.45
CA ILE A 22 -19.61 0.79 -11.17
C ILE A 22 -19.93 2.28 -11.39
N THR A 23 -19.22 3.16 -10.69
CA THR A 23 -19.34 4.62 -10.92
C THR A 23 -18.43 5.09 -12.06
N PRO A 24 -18.78 6.17 -12.79
CA PRO A 24 -17.90 6.74 -13.83
C PRO A 24 -16.51 7.14 -13.30
N ARG A 25 -16.43 7.54 -12.02
CA ARG A 25 -15.17 7.85 -11.32
C ARG A 25 -14.32 6.60 -11.08
N LEU A 26 -14.94 5.47 -10.71
CA LEU A 26 -14.26 4.19 -10.58
C LEU A 26 -13.75 3.70 -11.94
N ALA A 27 -14.59 3.66 -12.97
CA ALA A 27 -14.21 3.28 -14.33
C ALA A 27 -13.03 4.11 -14.87
N SER A 28 -13.09 5.43 -14.70
CA SER A 28 -11.99 6.34 -15.07
C SER A 28 -10.69 6.07 -14.30
N SER A 29 -10.80 5.68 -13.02
CA SER A 29 -9.64 5.36 -12.16
C SER A 29 -9.00 4.03 -12.55
N LEU A 30 -9.81 3.00 -12.85
CA LEU A 30 -9.35 1.69 -13.34
C LEU A 30 -8.65 1.83 -14.70
N GLY A 31 -9.26 2.56 -15.65
CA GLY A 31 -8.66 2.83 -16.96
C GLY A 31 -7.32 3.56 -16.85
N HIS A 32 -7.23 4.57 -15.97
CA HIS A 32 -5.99 5.31 -15.73
C HIS A 32 -4.91 4.44 -15.04
N ALA A 33 -5.29 3.57 -14.11
CA ALA A 33 -4.37 2.63 -13.46
C ALA A 33 -3.80 1.62 -14.48
N ARG A 34 -4.66 0.99 -15.29
CA ARG A 34 -4.24 0.11 -16.40
C ARG A 34 -3.35 0.83 -17.41
N TRP A 35 -3.64 2.09 -17.76
CA TRP A 35 -2.80 2.91 -18.65
C TRP A 35 -1.40 3.18 -18.06
N VAL A 36 -1.29 3.49 -16.76
CA VAL A 36 0.03 3.66 -16.12
C VAL A 36 0.79 2.33 -16.05
N ALA A 37 0.12 1.21 -15.74
CA ALA A 37 0.75 -0.11 -15.75
C ALA A 37 1.29 -0.49 -17.13
N GLY A 38 0.49 -0.27 -18.19
CA GLY A 38 0.91 -0.50 -19.58
C GLY A 38 2.08 0.37 -20.03
N ARG A 39 2.19 1.62 -19.56
CA ARG A 39 3.39 2.43 -19.80
C ARG A 39 4.61 1.93 -19.02
N ALA A 40 4.41 1.46 -17.78
CA ALA A 40 5.49 0.99 -16.91
C ALA A 40 6.11 -0.34 -17.38
N SER A 41 5.30 -1.27 -17.92
CA SER A 41 5.78 -2.55 -18.46
C SER A 41 6.65 -2.37 -19.72
N VAL A 42 6.31 -1.39 -20.57
CA VAL A 42 7.02 -1.05 -21.82
C VAL A 42 8.30 -0.23 -21.58
N LEU A 43 8.60 0.21 -20.34
CA LEU A 43 9.86 0.88 -20.04
C LEU A 43 11.07 -0.03 -20.35
N GLY A 44 11.88 0.40 -21.34
CA GLY A 44 13.13 -0.22 -21.79
C GLY A 44 14.28 -0.01 -20.82
N LEU A 45 14.11 -0.45 -19.57
CA LEU A 45 15.11 -0.33 -18.51
C LEU A 45 16.26 -1.33 -18.73
N SER A 46 17.50 -0.87 -18.59
CA SER A 46 18.66 -1.76 -18.50
C SER A 46 18.54 -2.66 -17.25
N PHE A 47 19.21 -3.81 -17.24
CA PHE A 47 19.17 -4.74 -16.10
C PHE A 47 19.52 -4.04 -14.78
N TYR A 48 20.63 -3.26 -14.76
CA TYR A 48 21.06 -2.51 -13.59
C TYR A 48 20.08 -1.40 -13.19
N GLY A 49 19.49 -0.68 -14.16
CA GLY A 49 18.47 0.34 -13.91
C GLY A 49 17.19 -0.24 -13.30
N LEU A 50 16.72 -1.38 -13.82
CA LEU A 50 15.58 -2.11 -13.26
C LEU A 50 15.87 -2.62 -11.84
N ARG A 51 17.10 -3.10 -11.57
CA ARG A 51 17.50 -3.52 -10.22
C ARG A 51 17.55 -2.36 -9.22
N ALA A 52 18.13 -1.23 -9.60
CA ALA A 52 18.16 -0.03 -8.76
C ALA A 52 16.74 0.46 -8.41
N LEU A 53 15.85 0.51 -9.40
CA LEU A 53 14.44 0.86 -9.19
C LEU A 53 13.71 -0.16 -8.31
N GLN A 54 13.96 -1.46 -8.46
CA GLN A 54 13.37 -2.50 -7.59
C GLN A 54 13.76 -2.31 -6.12
N THR A 55 15.03 -1.96 -5.83
CA THR A 55 15.47 -1.64 -4.47
C THR A 55 14.80 -0.37 -3.93
N GLU A 56 14.69 0.68 -4.74
CA GLU A 56 14.00 1.92 -4.34
C GLU A 56 12.50 1.68 -4.06
N ILE A 57 11.82 0.92 -4.91
CA ILE A 57 10.41 0.51 -4.74
C ILE A 57 10.23 -0.28 -3.45
N MET A 58 11.15 -1.20 -3.14
CA MET A 58 11.11 -1.94 -1.89
C MET A 58 11.21 -1.00 -0.68
N HIS A 59 12.13 -0.04 -0.68
CA HIS A 59 12.25 0.95 0.41
C HIS A 59 11.02 1.85 0.54
N LEU A 60 10.41 2.28 -0.58
CA LEU A 60 9.17 3.05 -0.59
C LEU A 60 8.00 2.24 -0.02
N ARG A 61 7.82 0.98 -0.43
CA ARG A 61 6.77 0.09 0.10
C ARG A 61 6.92 -0.19 1.59
N ILE A 62 8.14 -0.44 2.05
CA ILE A 62 8.43 -0.63 3.47
C ILE A 62 8.09 0.64 4.26
N ALA A 63 8.42 1.83 3.74
CA ALA A 63 8.04 3.09 4.34
C ALA A 63 6.50 3.26 4.40
N GLU A 64 5.79 3.03 3.30
CA GLU A 64 4.31 3.09 3.24
C GLU A 64 3.65 2.12 4.24
N MET A 65 4.12 0.87 4.30
CA MET A 65 3.68 -0.13 5.28
C MET A 65 3.94 0.30 6.73
N THR A 66 5.06 0.97 6.99
CA THR A 66 5.45 1.41 8.34
C THR A 66 4.66 2.68 8.75
N VAL A 67 4.36 3.57 7.80
CA VAL A 67 3.48 4.74 8.00
C VAL A 67 2.03 4.31 8.24
N ALA A 68 1.54 3.28 7.54
CA ALA A 68 0.25 2.65 7.82
C ALA A 68 0.18 2.03 9.24
N CYS A 69 1.32 1.79 9.89
CA CYS A 69 1.41 1.36 11.28
C CYS A 69 1.45 2.53 12.29
N ALA A 70 1.20 3.77 11.83
CA ALA A 70 1.28 5.02 12.60
C ALA A 70 2.68 5.38 13.11
N PHE A 71 3.74 4.99 12.38
CA PHE A 71 5.11 5.44 12.63
C PHE A 71 5.59 6.39 11.52
N ASP A 72 6.02 7.59 11.90
CA ASP A 72 6.76 8.49 11.02
C ASP A 72 8.21 7.99 10.86
N VAL A 73 8.54 7.48 9.68
CA VAL A 73 9.82 6.83 9.37
C VAL A 73 10.38 7.36 8.06
N THR A 74 11.61 7.84 8.09
CA THR A 74 12.32 8.34 6.91
C THR A 74 12.87 7.19 6.07
N THR A 75 13.01 7.39 4.75
CA THR A 75 13.62 6.39 3.85
C THR A 75 15.04 6.00 4.30
N LYS A 76 15.78 6.92 4.93
CA LYS A 76 17.11 6.65 5.51
C LYS A 76 17.07 5.70 6.71
N GLU A 77 16.02 5.72 7.52
CA GLU A 77 15.83 4.74 8.59
C GLU A 77 15.47 3.36 8.04
N VAL A 78 14.66 3.30 6.98
CA VAL A 78 14.38 2.06 6.24
C VAL A 78 15.68 1.49 5.65
N GLU A 79 16.41 2.27 4.88
CA GLU A 79 17.70 1.89 4.26
C GLU A 79 18.68 1.31 5.28
N ARG A 80 18.84 1.98 6.43
CA ARG A 80 19.69 1.50 7.53
C ARG A 80 19.21 0.16 8.09
N VAL A 81 17.94 0.04 8.47
CA VAL A 81 17.43 -1.22 9.06
C VAL A 81 17.44 -2.38 8.05
N VAL A 82 17.21 -2.10 6.76
CA VAL A 82 17.36 -3.09 5.66
C VAL A 82 18.82 -3.52 5.49
N ALA A 83 19.78 -2.62 5.65
CA ALA A 83 21.21 -2.94 5.66
C ALA A 83 21.67 -3.68 6.94
N GLY A 84 20.82 -3.77 7.98
CA GLY A 84 21.09 -4.49 9.23
C GLY A 84 21.39 -3.60 10.45
N ASP A 85 21.43 -2.28 10.29
CA ASP A 85 21.69 -1.34 11.39
C ASP A 85 20.64 -1.44 12.51
N LEU A 86 21.04 -0.95 13.69
CA LEU A 86 20.13 -0.65 14.79
C LEU A 86 19.70 0.83 14.77
N LEU A 87 18.41 1.06 14.99
CA LEU A 87 17.89 2.39 15.36
C LEU A 87 18.03 2.62 16.87
N PRO A 88 17.99 3.87 17.37
CA PRO A 88 18.01 4.15 18.80
C PRO A 88 16.88 3.42 19.55
N PRO A 89 17.05 3.03 20.84
CA PRO A 89 16.05 2.23 21.57
C PRO A 89 14.62 2.79 21.54
N ARG A 90 14.46 4.12 21.55
CA ARG A 90 13.16 4.82 21.42
C ARG A 90 12.43 4.54 20.10
N ARG A 91 13.10 3.97 19.10
CA ARG A 91 12.56 3.57 17.79
C ARG A 91 12.62 2.05 17.55
N GLN A 92 12.86 1.24 18.58
CA GLN A 92 12.92 -0.23 18.47
C GLN A 92 11.66 -0.82 17.82
N THR A 93 10.47 -0.39 18.25
CA THR A 93 9.20 -0.88 17.70
C THR A 93 8.98 -0.51 16.22
N ALA A 94 9.53 0.62 15.77
CA ALA A 94 9.54 0.99 14.36
C ALA A 94 10.55 0.13 13.59
N MET A 95 11.75 -0.11 14.12
CA MET A 95 12.76 -1.02 13.55
C MET A 95 12.24 -2.45 13.39
N GLU A 96 11.49 -2.97 14.37
CA GLU A 96 10.82 -4.28 14.28
C GLU A 96 9.76 -4.29 13.17
N THR A 97 8.94 -3.25 13.10
CA THR A 97 7.92 -3.07 12.05
C THR A 97 8.54 -3.02 10.64
N ILE A 98 9.65 -2.28 10.48
CA ILE A 98 10.44 -2.22 9.24
C ILE A 98 10.96 -3.61 8.87
N ARG A 99 11.53 -4.38 9.81
CA ARG A 99 12.02 -5.76 9.55
C ARG A 99 10.90 -6.70 9.10
N THR A 100 9.73 -6.64 9.72
CA THR A 100 8.55 -7.41 9.30
C THR A 100 8.10 -7.02 7.89
N ALA A 101 8.00 -5.72 7.59
CA ALA A 101 7.64 -5.22 6.26
C ALA A 101 8.68 -5.59 5.18
N THR A 102 9.98 -5.54 5.47
CA THR A 102 11.05 -5.97 4.56
C THR A 102 10.93 -7.44 4.19
N ALA A 103 10.75 -8.32 5.19
CA ALA A 103 10.59 -9.74 4.96
C ALA A 103 9.30 -10.08 4.19
N LEU A 104 8.21 -9.36 4.46
CA LEU A 104 6.97 -9.44 3.68
C LEU A 104 7.17 -9.02 2.22
N CYS A 105 7.80 -7.88 1.95
CA CYS A 105 8.05 -7.39 0.58
C CYS A 105 8.91 -8.37 -0.24
N GLU A 106 9.96 -8.95 0.36
CA GLU A 106 10.80 -9.96 -0.30
C GLU A 106 10.06 -11.27 -0.56
N ALA A 107 9.18 -11.70 0.37
CA ALA A 107 8.34 -12.87 0.18
C ALA A 107 7.30 -12.65 -0.94
N VAL A 108 6.65 -11.47 -0.99
CA VAL A 108 5.76 -11.08 -2.08
C VAL A 108 6.51 -11.11 -3.42
N ARG A 109 7.72 -10.50 -3.51
CA ARG A 109 8.56 -10.42 -4.72
C ARG A 109 8.99 -11.80 -5.28
N LEU A 110 8.81 -12.86 -4.49
CA LEU A 110 9.09 -14.25 -4.89
C LEU A 110 7.79 -15.02 -5.18
N ALA A 111 6.78 -14.89 -4.34
CA ALA A 111 5.52 -15.62 -4.46
C ALA A 111 4.61 -15.08 -5.59
N SER A 112 4.56 -13.77 -5.83
CA SER A 112 3.69 -13.14 -6.86
C SER A 112 4.03 -13.54 -8.30
N ARG A 113 5.12 -14.29 -8.51
CA ARG A 113 5.60 -14.73 -9.83
C ARG A 113 4.85 -15.92 -10.41
N SER A 114 4.06 -16.64 -9.61
CA SER A 114 3.43 -17.91 -9.99
C SER A 114 1.92 -17.86 -10.07
N LYS A 115 1.26 -17.15 -9.14
CA LYS A 115 -0.20 -17.04 -9.05
C LYS A 115 -0.59 -15.76 -8.30
N ALA A 116 -1.86 -15.37 -8.43
CA ALA A 116 -2.56 -14.55 -7.46
C ALA A 116 -2.77 -15.27 -6.12
N THR A 117 -3.19 -14.54 -5.09
CA THR A 117 -3.39 -15.10 -3.75
C THR A 117 -4.63 -16.00 -3.67
N ASP A 118 -4.54 -16.98 -2.78
CA ASP A 118 -5.64 -17.78 -2.25
C ASP A 118 -5.72 -17.61 -0.72
N ALA A 119 -6.80 -18.08 -0.09
CA ALA A 119 -7.03 -17.90 1.35
C ALA A 119 -5.88 -18.42 2.24
N GLU A 120 -5.24 -19.54 1.87
CA GLU A 120 -4.08 -20.08 2.61
C GLU A 120 -2.84 -19.19 2.48
N THR A 121 -2.59 -18.66 1.28
CA THR A 121 -1.51 -17.70 1.01
C THR A 121 -1.74 -16.38 1.75
N CYS A 122 -2.98 -15.87 1.74
CA CYS A 122 -3.40 -14.72 2.53
C CYS A 122 -3.12 -14.93 4.01
N TRP A 123 -3.63 -16.01 4.60
CA TRP A 123 -3.44 -16.28 6.03
C TRP A 123 -1.97 -16.46 6.42
N SER A 124 -1.16 -17.04 5.53
CA SER A 124 0.29 -17.16 5.72
C SER A 124 1.00 -15.81 5.86
N TYR A 125 0.50 -14.73 5.22
CA TYR A 125 1.02 -13.37 5.44
C TYR A 125 0.68 -12.83 6.83
N PHE A 126 -0.55 -13.04 7.32
CA PHE A 126 -0.97 -12.62 8.67
C PHE A 126 -0.21 -13.38 9.76
N GLU A 127 -0.09 -14.69 9.63
CA GLU A 127 0.66 -15.55 10.56
C GLU A 127 2.16 -15.24 10.57
N PHE A 128 2.74 -14.86 9.43
CA PHE A 128 4.12 -14.36 9.42
C PHE A 128 4.23 -12.99 10.13
N ALA A 129 3.34 -12.04 9.83
CA ALA A 129 3.35 -10.71 10.45
C ALA A 129 3.11 -10.74 11.97
N LYS A 130 2.38 -11.74 12.47
CA LYS A 130 2.15 -11.98 13.91
C LYS A 130 3.37 -12.58 14.61
N ALA A 131 4.21 -13.35 13.91
CA ALA A 131 5.42 -14.00 14.45
C ALA A 131 6.64 -13.06 14.67
N GLN A 132 6.39 -11.76 14.88
CA GLN A 132 7.31 -10.60 14.81
C GLN A 132 8.77 -10.87 15.18
N ALA A 133 9.05 -11.46 16.35
CA ALA A 133 10.41 -11.67 16.85
C ALA A 133 11.21 -12.76 16.10
N MET A 134 10.58 -13.89 15.73
CA MET A 134 11.28 -15.01 15.08
C MET A 134 11.45 -14.79 13.56
N GLY A 135 10.63 -13.94 12.95
CA GLY A 135 10.59 -13.77 11.50
C GLY A 135 11.95 -13.40 10.88
N TRP A 136 12.67 -12.43 11.46
CA TRP A 136 13.90 -11.91 10.87
C TRP A 136 15.06 -12.92 10.86
N ALA A 137 15.30 -13.61 11.98
CA ALA A 137 16.38 -14.61 12.07
C ALA A 137 16.13 -15.81 11.14
N HIS A 138 14.86 -16.23 10.99
CA HIS A 138 14.48 -17.30 10.07
C HIS A 138 14.56 -16.85 8.59
N PHE A 139 14.22 -15.59 8.31
CA PHE A 139 14.24 -14.98 6.97
C PHE A 139 15.67 -14.81 6.41
N VAL A 140 16.65 -14.48 7.25
CA VAL A 140 18.06 -14.35 6.81
C VAL A 140 18.69 -15.72 6.50
N GLY A 141 18.30 -16.79 7.22
CA GLY A 141 18.91 -18.11 7.12
C GLY A 141 18.27 -19.11 6.13
N LEU A 142 17.03 -18.88 5.67
CA LEU A 142 16.31 -19.82 4.79
C LEU A 142 16.37 -19.45 3.29
N PRO A 143 16.23 -20.44 2.38
CA PRO A 143 15.97 -20.17 0.96
C PRO A 143 14.70 -19.31 0.81
N ARG A 144 14.90 -18.06 0.37
CA ARG A 144 13.97 -16.93 0.60
C ARG A 144 12.54 -17.11 0.06
N GLY A 145 12.31 -18.03 -0.88
CA GLY A 145 10.97 -18.31 -1.42
C GLY A 145 10.09 -19.13 -0.48
N ASN A 146 10.67 -20.05 0.30
CA ASN A 146 9.93 -21.15 0.91
C ASN A 146 9.21 -20.76 2.22
N LEU A 147 9.33 -19.52 2.68
CA LEU A 147 8.86 -19.13 4.01
C LEU A 147 7.32 -19.12 4.12
N ILE A 148 6.65 -18.70 3.05
CA ILE A 148 5.18 -18.71 2.94
C ILE A 148 4.69 -20.14 2.72
N ASP A 149 5.33 -20.92 1.84
CA ASP A 149 5.00 -22.33 1.63
C ASP A 149 5.13 -23.16 2.92
N HIS A 150 6.07 -22.80 3.79
CA HIS A 150 6.25 -23.43 5.10
C HIS A 150 5.17 -23.04 6.12
N ARG A 151 4.58 -21.84 6.02
CA ARG A 151 3.41 -21.43 6.80
C ARG A 151 2.12 -22.04 6.26
N ARG A 152 1.93 -22.02 4.94
CA ARG A 152 0.81 -22.65 4.21
C ARG A 152 0.59 -24.10 4.64
N LYS A 153 1.66 -24.89 4.77
CA LYS A 153 1.63 -26.29 5.23
C LYS A 153 1.35 -26.49 6.74
N LYS A 154 1.20 -25.41 7.52
CA LYS A 154 1.04 -25.45 8.99
C LYS A 154 -0.21 -24.77 9.52
N THR A 155 -0.81 -23.83 8.79
CA THR A 155 -1.89 -22.97 9.30
C THR A 155 -3.10 -22.96 8.37
N LYS A 156 -4.24 -23.49 8.83
CA LYS A 156 -5.52 -23.36 8.11
C LYS A 156 -6.05 -21.91 8.19
N PRO A 157 -6.63 -21.36 7.11
CA PRO A 157 -7.25 -20.04 7.16
C PRO A 157 -8.53 -20.03 8.04
N PRO A 158 -8.84 -18.91 8.71
CA PRO A 158 -10.13 -18.65 9.35
C PRO A 158 -11.29 -18.67 8.34
N PRO A 159 -12.51 -19.08 8.75
CA PRO A 159 -13.65 -19.21 7.84
C PRO A 159 -14.06 -17.88 7.20
N GLU A 160 -13.85 -16.74 7.87
CA GLU A 160 -14.15 -15.40 7.36
C GLU A 160 -13.24 -15.04 6.17
N ILE A 161 -11.97 -15.49 6.21
CA ILE A 161 -11.03 -15.33 5.09
C ILE A 161 -11.38 -16.30 3.96
N VAL A 162 -11.81 -17.53 4.27
CA VAL A 162 -12.29 -18.48 3.23
C VAL A 162 -13.49 -17.89 2.49
N GLN A 163 -14.52 -17.44 3.22
CA GLN A 163 -15.72 -16.82 2.65
C GLN A 163 -15.42 -15.57 1.82
N LEU A 164 -14.47 -14.73 2.27
CA LEU A 164 -14.01 -13.56 1.50
C LEU A 164 -13.40 -13.99 0.15
N TYR A 165 -12.58 -15.04 0.12
CA TYR A 165 -12.03 -15.56 -1.13
C TYR A 165 -13.07 -16.27 -2.01
N GLU A 166 -13.98 -17.05 -1.43
CA GLU A 166 -15.08 -17.70 -2.15
C GLU A 166 -15.98 -16.66 -2.84
N TRP A 167 -16.29 -15.55 -2.17
CA TRP A 167 -17.07 -14.44 -2.73
C TRP A 167 -16.31 -13.67 -3.81
N ILE A 168 -15.01 -13.40 -3.60
CA ILE A 168 -14.14 -12.75 -4.59
C ILE A 168 -13.93 -13.62 -5.83
N ASP A 169 -13.80 -14.93 -5.68
CA ASP A 169 -13.58 -15.88 -6.79
C ASP A 169 -14.90 -16.25 -7.49
N GLY A 170 -16.05 -16.08 -6.84
CA GLY A 170 -17.38 -16.30 -7.42
C GLY A 170 -17.94 -15.14 -8.26
N ASP A 171 -17.48 -13.90 -8.03
CA ASP A 171 -17.87 -12.73 -8.84
C ASP A 171 -16.93 -12.58 -10.07
N GLU A 172 -17.47 -12.63 -11.29
CA GLU A 172 -16.65 -12.58 -12.52
C GLU A 172 -15.88 -11.25 -12.68
N LEU A 173 -16.48 -10.13 -12.28
CA LEU A 173 -15.90 -8.80 -12.43
C LEU A 173 -14.69 -8.60 -11.51
N VAL A 174 -14.76 -9.09 -10.28
CA VAL A 174 -13.74 -8.93 -9.23
C VAL A 174 -12.75 -10.09 -9.20
N SER A 175 -13.14 -11.30 -9.58
CA SER A 175 -12.18 -12.38 -9.89
C SER A 175 -11.36 -12.05 -11.13
N GLY A 176 -11.92 -11.32 -12.10
CA GLY A 176 -11.28 -10.89 -13.34
C GLY A 176 -10.33 -9.69 -13.19
N ASP A 177 -10.78 -8.55 -12.68
CA ASP A 177 -9.93 -7.35 -12.58
C ASP A 177 -9.04 -7.34 -11.31
N PRO A 178 -7.71 -7.23 -11.44
CA PRO A 178 -6.81 -7.31 -10.30
C PRO A 178 -6.84 -6.08 -9.38
N ILE A 179 -7.27 -4.91 -9.87
CA ILE A 179 -7.38 -3.70 -9.06
C ILE A 179 -8.64 -3.80 -8.19
N LEU A 180 -9.74 -4.31 -8.75
CA LEU A 180 -10.95 -4.62 -7.98
C LEU A 180 -10.67 -5.73 -6.96
N ARG A 181 -10.04 -6.84 -7.35
CA ARG A 181 -9.62 -7.91 -6.41
C ARG A 181 -8.80 -7.36 -5.25
N ALA A 182 -7.77 -6.56 -5.54
CA ALA A 182 -6.89 -5.96 -4.54
C ALA A 182 -7.62 -4.93 -3.66
N ALA A 183 -8.56 -4.14 -4.22
CA ALA A 183 -9.38 -3.21 -3.45
C ALA A 183 -10.35 -3.95 -2.50
N THR A 184 -11.02 -4.99 -2.99
CA THR A 184 -11.92 -5.81 -2.18
C THR A 184 -11.18 -6.50 -1.03
N LEU A 185 -9.98 -7.06 -1.29
CA LEU A 185 -9.11 -7.59 -0.23
C LEU A 185 -8.65 -6.50 0.74
N PHE A 186 -8.30 -5.30 0.26
CA PHE A 186 -7.90 -4.19 1.13
C PHE A 186 -9.01 -3.76 2.10
N PHE A 187 -10.27 -3.78 1.67
CA PHE A 187 -11.41 -3.43 2.53
C PHE A 187 -11.88 -4.61 3.40
N GLY A 188 -12.09 -5.80 2.84
CA GLY A 188 -12.53 -6.98 3.59
C GLY A 188 -11.54 -7.40 4.69
N LEU A 189 -10.23 -7.38 4.40
CA LEU A 189 -9.20 -7.69 5.39
C LEU A 189 -8.92 -6.53 6.36
N ARG A 190 -9.51 -5.33 6.16
CA ARG A 190 -9.37 -4.22 7.12
C ARG A 190 -10.15 -4.51 8.40
N ASP A 191 -11.35 -5.04 8.23
CA ASP A 191 -12.31 -5.21 9.31
C ASP A 191 -12.09 -6.55 10.06
N PHE A 192 -11.22 -7.42 9.53
CA PHE A 192 -10.77 -8.67 10.15
C PHE A 192 -9.66 -8.49 11.21
N ASP A 193 -8.61 -7.70 10.93
CA ASP A 193 -7.47 -7.52 11.85
C ASP A 193 -6.80 -6.16 11.61
N ASP A 194 -7.10 -5.21 12.51
CA ASP A 194 -6.45 -3.89 12.59
C ASP A 194 -5.41 -3.80 13.72
N ALA A 195 -4.85 -4.93 14.15
CA ALA A 195 -3.56 -4.90 14.85
C ALA A 195 -2.46 -4.48 13.87
N ARG A 196 -1.30 -4.07 14.40
CA ARG A 196 -0.16 -3.65 13.55
C ARG A 196 0.25 -4.75 12.56
N ALA A 197 0.27 -6.01 12.98
CA ALA A 197 0.56 -7.15 12.13
C ALA A 197 -0.45 -7.28 10.97
N GLY A 198 -1.74 -7.15 11.26
CA GLY A 198 -2.82 -7.21 10.26
C GLY A 198 -2.71 -6.12 9.20
N ARG A 199 -2.39 -4.88 9.59
CA ARG A 199 -2.17 -3.78 8.62
C ARG A 199 -1.04 -4.06 7.62
N ILE A 200 0.11 -4.56 8.07
CA ILE A 200 1.24 -4.87 7.18
C ILE A 200 0.91 -6.09 6.30
N ALA A 201 0.33 -7.15 6.87
CA ALA A 201 -0.07 -8.34 6.14
C ALA A 201 -1.09 -8.04 5.04
N ARG A 202 -2.10 -7.21 5.34
CA ARG A 202 -3.10 -6.70 4.39
C ARG A 202 -2.44 -5.96 3.22
N MET A 203 -1.48 -5.09 3.48
CA MET A 203 -0.73 -4.40 2.42
C MET A 203 0.14 -5.37 1.59
N ALA A 204 0.70 -6.42 2.20
CA ALA A 204 1.47 -7.44 1.48
C ALA A 204 0.59 -8.31 0.55
N VAL A 205 -0.62 -8.67 0.99
CA VAL A 205 -1.62 -9.37 0.15
C VAL A 205 -2.03 -8.51 -1.05
N VAL A 206 -2.29 -7.23 -0.82
CA VAL A 206 -2.64 -6.26 -1.89
C VAL A 206 -1.50 -6.08 -2.88
N ASP A 207 -0.25 -5.94 -2.41
CA ASP A 207 0.93 -5.82 -3.28
C ASP A 207 1.20 -7.12 -4.07
N HIS A 208 0.86 -8.28 -3.51
CA HIS A 208 0.95 -9.57 -4.20
C HIS A 208 -0.03 -9.66 -5.37
N GLU A 209 -1.32 -9.34 -5.16
CA GLU A 209 -2.32 -9.38 -6.23
C GLU A 209 -1.99 -8.41 -7.37
N MET A 210 -1.57 -7.20 -7.01
CA MET A 210 -1.17 -6.19 -7.99
C MET A 210 0.06 -6.65 -8.78
N GLN A 211 1.06 -7.28 -8.15
CA GLN A 211 2.22 -7.83 -8.88
C GLN A 211 1.89 -9.05 -9.74
N ALA A 212 1.05 -9.96 -9.25
CA ALA A 212 0.76 -11.22 -9.93
C ALA A 212 0.00 -11.04 -11.25
N ARG A 213 -0.75 -9.94 -11.40
CA ARG A 213 -1.68 -9.74 -12.52
C ARG A 213 -1.56 -8.40 -13.26
N LEU A 214 -1.07 -7.32 -12.64
CA LEU A 214 -1.04 -5.97 -13.24
C LEU A 214 0.36 -5.38 -13.40
N ASP A 215 1.23 -5.56 -12.42
CA ASP A 215 2.56 -4.94 -12.35
C ASP A 215 3.64 -5.92 -11.86
N PRO A 216 4.07 -6.91 -12.69
CA PRO A 216 5.08 -7.91 -12.31
C PRO A 216 6.49 -7.35 -12.04
N ARG A 217 6.67 -6.03 -12.11
CA ARG A 217 7.92 -5.32 -11.80
C ARG A 217 7.82 -4.42 -10.56
N GLY A 218 6.63 -4.20 -10.02
CA GLY A 218 6.34 -3.35 -8.86
C GLY A 218 6.43 -1.83 -9.10
N LEU A 219 6.53 -1.40 -10.36
CA LEU A 219 6.85 -0.03 -10.76
C LEU A 219 5.75 1.00 -10.44
N LEU A 220 4.50 0.58 -10.22
CA LEU A 220 3.38 1.48 -9.94
C LEU A 220 3.58 2.34 -8.70
N VAL A 221 4.32 1.86 -7.69
CA VAL A 221 4.59 2.61 -6.45
C VAL A 221 5.48 3.84 -6.70
N LEU A 222 6.29 3.85 -7.76
CA LEU A 222 7.09 5.04 -8.13
C LEU A 222 6.24 6.28 -8.41
N ARG A 223 4.93 6.11 -8.70
CA ARG A 223 3.98 7.20 -8.89
C ARG A 223 3.74 8.05 -7.62
N ASN A 224 4.03 7.52 -6.43
CA ASN A 224 3.87 8.26 -5.17
C ASN A 224 5.06 9.21 -4.90
N ARG A 225 6.21 9.03 -5.57
CA ARG A 225 7.18 10.12 -5.70
C ARG A 225 6.61 11.19 -6.63
N LYS A 226 6.87 12.47 -6.31
CA LYS A 226 6.73 13.57 -7.26
C LYS A 226 7.74 13.37 -8.41
N LEU A 227 7.37 12.60 -9.42
CA LEU A 227 8.06 12.55 -10.71
C LEU A 227 8.04 13.96 -11.31
N GLY A 228 9.16 14.68 -11.18
CA GLY A 228 9.35 16.05 -11.64
C GLY A 228 9.46 16.16 -13.16
N GLY A 229 8.41 15.76 -13.86
CA GLY A 229 8.26 15.82 -15.32
C GLY A 229 6.82 16.17 -15.72
N PRO A 230 6.56 16.45 -17.01
CA PRO A 230 5.37 17.18 -17.47
C PRO A 230 4.08 16.34 -17.53
N PHE A 231 3.90 15.38 -16.62
CA PHE A 231 2.77 14.45 -16.60
C PHE A 231 2.12 14.30 -15.21
N ALA A 232 1.88 15.45 -14.56
CA ALA A 232 0.74 15.53 -13.65
C ALA A 232 -0.54 15.19 -14.44
N PRO A 233 -1.54 14.50 -13.86
CA PRO A 233 -2.85 14.39 -14.50
C PRO A 233 -3.41 15.81 -14.71
N PRO A 234 -4.13 16.08 -15.82
CA PRO A 234 -4.80 17.37 -15.98
C PRO A 234 -5.73 17.59 -14.77
N PRO A 235 -5.78 18.81 -14.20
CA PRO A 235 -6.78 19.11 -13.18
C PRO A 235 -8.18 18.82 -13.75
N PRO A 236 -9.12 18.31 -12.95
CA PRO A 236 -10.48 18.06 -13.42
C PRO A 236 -11.03 19.35 -14.04
N ALA A 237 -11.47 19.27 -15.29
CA ALA A 237 -11.84 20.44 -16.08
C ALA A 237 -12.84 21.29 -15.30
N LEU A 238 -12.42 22.51 -14.93
CA LEU A 238 -13.26 23.44 -14.18
C LEU A 238 -14.48 23.77 -15.04
N GLY A 239 -15.62 23.16 -14.70
CA GLY A 239 -16.88 23.34 -15.41
C GLY A 239 -17.16 24.81 -15.63
N THR A 240 -17.56 25.16 -16.84
CA THR A 240 -17.71 26.53 -17.32
C THR A 240 -18.50 27.37 -16.33
N ARG A 241 -17.81 28.34 -15.68
CA ARG A 241 -18.46 29.30 -14.79
C ARG A 241 -19.48 30.09 -15.60
N ARG A 242 -20.76 29.75 -15.42
CA ARG A 242 -21.90 30.54 -15.88
C ARG A 242 -21.71 31.97 -15.37
N PRO A 243 -21.72 33.01 -16.22
CA PRO A 243 -21.58 34.38 -15.75
C PRO A 243 -22.82 34.75 -14.93
N GLN A 244 -22.65 35.00 -13.64
CA GLN A 244 -23.67 35.68 -12.85
C GLN A 244 -23.62 37.16 -13.19
N ALA A 245 -24.69 37.67 -13.82
CA ALA A 245 -24.89 39.09 -14.02
C ALA A 245 -25.61 39.68 -12.80
N THR A 246 -24.99 40.67 -12.15
CA THR A 246 -25.69 41.70 -11.35
C THR A 246 -24.77 42.90 -11.19
N SER A 247 -25.35 44.11 -11.17
CA SER A 247 -24.63 45.39 -11.32
C SER A 247 -24.26 46.05 -9.97
N PRO A 248 -23.40 47.10 -9.96
CA PRO A 248 -22.60 47.45 -8.78
C PRO A 248 -23.07 48.67 -7.96
N ALA A 249 -22.76 48.65 -6.66
CA ALA A 249 -22.54 49.79 -5.74
C ALA A 249 -21.93 49.21 -4.43
N THR A 250 -21.18 49.90 -3.57
CA THR A 250 -20.71 51.31 -3.53
C THR A 250 -19.34 51.36 -2.82
N SER A 251 -18.57 52.43 -2.99
CA SER A 251 -17.32 52.67 -2.25
C SER A 251 -17.54 53.34 -0.87
N SER A 252 -16.69 53.09 0.12
CA SER A 252 -16.02 54.16 0.93
C SER A 252 -15.15 53.68 2.12
N SER A 253 -14.15 54.52 2.43
CA SER A 253 -13.52 54.82 3.74
C SER A 253 -12.80 53.76 4.61
N SER A 254 -11.46 53.77 4.52
CA SER A 254 -10.47 53.92 5.62
C SER A 254 -10.68 53.27 7.00
N ARG A 255 -9.71 52.44 7.44
CA ARG A 255 -8.63 52.88 8.37
C ARG A 255 -7.53 51.83 8.61
N ALA A 256 -6.30 52.33 8.69
CA ALA A 256 -5.15 51.81 9.45
C ALA A 256 -4.73 52.94 10.43
N PRO A 257 -3.76 52.82 11.36
CA PRO A 257 -2.71 51.80 11.59
C PRO A 257 -2.89 51.11 12.98
N SER A 258 -1.95 50.44 13.68
CA SER A 258 -0.47 50.48 13.71
C SER A 258 0.19 49.19 14.22
N ALA A 259 1.52 49.10 14.01
CA ALA A 259 2.46 48.30 14.81
C ALA A 259 2.42 48.70 16.32
N THR A 260 3.04 48.02 17.29
CA THR A 260 4.29 47.20 17.32
C THR A 260 4.24 46.27 18.58
N ALA A 261 5.19 45.43 19.03
CA ALA A 261 6.61 45.20 18.73
C ALA A 261 7.07 43.77 19.14
N CYS A 262 8.25 43.37 18.65
CA CYS A 262 9.21 42.55 19.42
C CYS A 262 10.37 43.47 19.88
N PRO A 263 11.09 43.18 20.98
CA PRO A 263 12.42 42.58 20.78
C PRO A 263 12.96 41.63 21.89
N THR A 264 13.72 40.64 21.43
CA THR A 264 15.08 40.23 21.86
C THR A 264 15.50 40.24 23.35
N SER A 265 16.05 39.10 23.81
CA SER A 265 17.19 39.09 24.77
C SER A 265 18.09 37.84 24.60
N LEU A 266 19.41 38.04 24.66
CA LEU A 266 20.46 37.00 24.75
C LEU A 266 21.40 37.34 25.92
N ALA A 267 21.70 36.39 26.81
CA ALA A 267 22.88 36.33 27.70
C ALA A 267 22.92 34.96 28.43
N THR A 268 23.80 33.99 28.15
CA THR A 268 25.26 33.84 28.45
C THR A 268 25.67 33.59 29.92
N SER A 269 25.84 32.30 30.31
CA SER A 269 26.86 31.76 31.25
C SER A 269 26.80 30.21 31.25
N LYS A 270 27.80 29.32 31.43
CA LYS A 270 29.29 29.30 31.55
C LYS A 270 29.86 28.83 32.92
N ALA A 271 30.66 27.74 32.88
CA ALA A 271 31.53 27.17 33.95
C ALA A 271 30.82 26.52 35.18
N ALA A 272 31.36 25.50 35.90
CA ALA A 272 32.48 24.55 35.70
C ALA A 272 32.47 23.41 36.79
N LYS A 273 33.57 22.60 36.88
CA LYS A 273 33.94 21.61 37.93
C LYS A 273 33.23 20.22 37.81
N ARG A 274 33.84 19.01 37.66
CA ARG A 274 35.19 18.37 37.78
C ARG A 274 35.37 17.50 39.05
N ARG A 275 35.87 16.25 38.86
CA ARG A 275 36.19 15.16 39.84
C ARG A 275 34.99 14.31 40.33
N SER A 276 35.13 13.02 40.70
CA SER A 276 36.29 12.07 40.66
C SER A 276 35.90 10.59 40.75
N ASN A 277 36.88 9.72 40.44
CA ASN A 277 37.04 8.27 40.62
C ASN A 277 36.18 7.56 41.71
N GLY A 278 35.85 6.28 41.46
CA GLY A 278 35.31 5.34 42.45
C GLY A 278 35.29 3.88 41.98
N VAL A 279 36.42 3.19 42.11
CA VAL A 279 36.55 1.71 42.03
C VAL A 279 37.32 1.28 43.27
N PRO A 280 36.74 0.42 44.13
CA PRO A 280 37.29 -0.94 44.29
C PRO A 280 36.21 -2.03 44.43
N GLY A 281 36.58 -3.28 44.17
CA GLY A 281 35.73 -4.47 44.22
C GLY A 281 36.22 -5.52 43.23
#